data_AF-A0A7J2KUC3-F1
#
_entry.id   AF-A0A7J2KUC3-F1
#
_cell.length_a   1.000
_cell.length_b   1.000
_cell.length_c   1.000
_cell.angle_alpha   90.00
_cell.angle_beta   90.00
_cell.angle_gamma   90.00
#
_symmetry.space_group_name_H-M   'P 1'
#
loop_
_entity.id
_entity.type
_entity.pdbx_description
1 polymer ?
#
loop_
_entity_poly.entity_id
_entity_poly.type
_entity_poly.pdbx_seq_one_letter_code
_entity_poly.pdbx_strand_id
1 'polypeptide(L)'
;MMETMLGLFKDLSVFDPDVIPNQLLFREKEIEELVRLFAPLQFGFKPASNAVIYGQPSVGKTSVARKILKLFKEEVASKVATCYVNLAVKRTSAEVAAEIYFQVTEHLSRRRVSKCLEATFKTLKNNEKNLLIVFDDFNAFSGGDINTLLQTLLRPAESRFQGVHVRVILVSSGDDYFLRNRVRSSLEPIEFQFKDYNDDQKFEILKKRCIQGFSRFVISEKLIRDVAERATDLRHALAILYYVGGIANKKITKRDIDTAFTMVKGMPKKNESHLSELETFLLSKIKESTTISTGELHRYHQKEKGDITIQGIGKSLKKLKTLGIVDYKFVSIRGRTRVWF
;
A
#
# COMPACT_ATOMS: atom_id res chain seq x y z
N MET A 1 11.66 -10.25 -32.27
CA MET A 1 11.77 -10.85 -30.92
C MET A 1 10.91 -10.11 -29.89
N MET A 2 11.03 -8.79 -29.75
CA MET A 2 10.22 -8.01 -28.80
C MET A 2 8.73 -7.96 -29.16
N GLU A 3 8.38 -7.87 -30.45
CA GLU A 3 6.99 -7.94 -30.94
C GLU A 3 6.32 -9.30 -30.71
N THR A 4 7.10 -10.38 -30.68
CA THR A 4 6.59 -11.74 -30.51
C THR A 4 6.19 -12.03 -29.05
N MET A 5 6.84 -11.38 -28.06
CA MET A 5 6.47 -11.47 -26.64
C MET A 5 5.15 -10.76 -26.29
N LEU A 6 4.72 -9.80 -27.12
CA LEU A 6 3.53 -8.98 -26.86
C LEU A 6 2.28 -9.48 -27.57
N GLY A 7 2.38 -10.46 -28.48
CA GLY A 7 1.27 -10.88 -29.34
C GLY A 7 0.02 -11.40 -28.60
N LEU A 8 0.18 -11.84 -27.34
CA LEU A 8 -0.93 -12.29 -26.49
C LEU A 8 -1.59 -11.17 -25.69
N PHE A 9 -0.89 -10.05 -25.47
CA PHE A 9 -1.39 -8.93 -24.69
C PHE A 9 -2.12 -7.95 -25.60
N LYS A 10 -3.35 -7.59 -25.21
CA LYS A 10 -4.02 -6.39 -25.68
C LYS A 10 -3.54 -5.16 -24.92
N ASP A 11 -3.37 -5.32 -23.61
CA ASP A 11 -2.89 -4.28 -22.71
C ASP A 11 -2.22 -4.94 -21.49
N LEU A 12 -0.89 -4.93 -21.48
CA LEU A 12 -0.11 -5.52 -20.39
C LEU A 12 -0.25 -4.74 -19.07
N SER A 13 -0.58 -3.44 -19.13
CA SER A 13 -0.68 -2.59 -17.93
C SER A 13 -1.81 -3.02 -17.00
N VAL A 14 -2.82 -3.71 -17.53
CA VAL A 14 -3.94 -4.27 -16.76
C VAL A 14 -3.47 -5.27 -15.70
N PHE A 15 -2.32 -5.90 -15.90
CA PHE A 15 -1.74 -6.85 -14.95
C PHE A 15 -0.80 -6.20 -13.92
N ASP A 16 -0.49 -4.90 -14.05
CA ASP A 16 0.22 -4.16 -13.01
C ASP A 16 -0.69 -4.01 -11.78
N PRO A 17 -0.26 -4.48 -10.58
CA PRO A 17 -1.04 -4.32 -9.36
C PRO A 17 -1.29 -2.86 -8.94
N ASP A 18 -0.49 -1.90 -9.43
CA ASP A 18 -0.65 -0.48 -9.12
C ASP A 18 -1.68 0.21 -10.04
N VAL A 19 -2.04 -0.42 -11.16
CA VAL A 19 -3.09 0.09 -12.06
C VAL A 19 -4.46 -0.13 -11.43
N ILE A 20 -5.16 0.99 -11.20
CA ILE A 20 -6.51 1.00 -10.65
C ILE A 20 -7.49 0.69 -11.79
N PRO A 21 -8.27 -0.40 -11.69
CA PRO A 21 -9.26 -0.72 -12.70
C PRO A 21 -10.44 0.26 -12.63
N ASN A 22 -11.14 0.46 -13.75
CA ASN A 22 -12.31 1.33 -13.78
C ASN A 22 -13.39 0.91 -12.77
N GLN A 23 -13.58 -0.40 -12.60
CA GLN A 23 -14.47 -1.00 -11.62
C GLN A 23 -13.68 -1.91 -10.67
N LEU A 24 -13.89 -1.72 -9.37
CA LEU A 24 -13.34 -2.53 -8.29
C LEU A 24 -14.42 -3.50 -7.83
N LEU A 25 -14.41 -4.71 -8.40
CA LEU A 25 -15.39 -5.75 -8.07
C LEU A 25 -15.29 -6.13 -6.59
N PHE A 26 -16.45 -6.38 -5.96
CA PHE A 26 -16.62 -6.77 -4.57
C PHE A 26 -16.12 -5.73 -3.56
N ARG A 27 -16.07 -4.47 -3.98
CA ARG A 27 -15.77 -3.29 -3.15
C ARG A 27 -16.75 -2.15 -3.36
N GLU A 28 -17.85 -2.42 -4.06
CA GLU A 28 -18.87 -1.43 -4.41
C GLU A 28 -19.50 -0.83 -3.15
N LYS A 29 -19.80 -1.67 -2.15
CA LYS A 29 -20.41 -1.22 -0.89
C LYS A 29 -19.48 -0.30 -0.11
N GLU A 30 -18.21 -0.68 0.05
CA GLU A 30 -17.22 0.13 0.75
C GLU A 30 -16.98 1.47 0.03
N ILE A 31 -16.97 1.46 -1.31
CA ILE A 31 -16.89 2.70 -2.11
C ILE A 31 -18.10 3.58 -1.84
N GLU A 32 -19.31 3.02 -1.90
CA GLU A 32 -20.55 3.76 -1.68
C GLU A 32 -20.59 4.38 -0.28
N GLU A 33 -20.24 3.62 0.76
CA GLU A 33 -20.20 4.11 2.14
C GLU A 33 -19.15 5.23 2.33
N LEU A 34 -17.96 5.10 1.74
CA LEU A 34 -16.94 6.14 1.77
C LEU A 34 -17.37 7.40 1.01
N VAL A 35 -18.02 7.25 -0.16
CA VAL A 35 -18.59 8.39 -0.90
C VAL A 35 -19.64 9.08 -0.06
N ARG A 36 -20.60 8.35 0.52
CA ARG A 36 -21.65 8.91 1.40
C ARG A 36 -21.05 9.64 2.60
N LEU A 37 -19.99 9.09 3.20
CA LEU A 37 -19.30 9.71 4.34
C LEU A 37 -18.68 11.06 3.97
N PHE A 38 -18.01 11.16 2.81
CA PHE A 38 -17.24 12.36 2.45
C PHE A 38 -17.99 13.35 1.55
N ALA A 39 -19.10 12.93 0.92
CA ALA A 39 -19.93 13.77 0.05
C ALA A 39 -20.33 15.13 0.68
N PRO A 40 -20.59 15.26 2.00
CA PRO A 40 -20.89 16.56 2.60
C PRO A 40 -19.79 17.63 2.43
N LEU A 41 -18.54 17.25 2.19
CA LEU A 41 -17.43 18.19 1.98
C LEU A 41 -17.67 19.13 0.79
N GLN A 42 -18.38 18.68 -0.25
CA GLN A 42 -18.63 19.52 -1.43
C GLN A 42 -19.54 20.72 -1.12
N PHE A 43 -20.34 20.63 -0.06
CA PHE A 43 -21.30 21.65 0.35
C PHE A 43 -20.75 22.57 1.44
N GLY A 44 -19.44 22.48 1.75
CA GLY A 44 -18.87 23.24 2.86
C GLY A 44 -19.22 22.67 4.24
N PHE A 45 -19.86 21.50 4.31
CA PHE A 45 -20.11 20.84 5.60
C PHE A 45 -18.91 19.98 5.99
N LYS A 46 -18.64 19.96 7.29
CA LYS A 46 -17.66 19.08 7.91
C LYS A 46 -18.35 17.72 8.17
N PRO A 47 -17.99 16.61 7.48
CA PRO A 47 -18.52 15.29 7.84
C PRO A 47 -18.27 14.99 9.31
N ALA A 48 -19.11 14.21 9.99
CA ALA A 48 -18.89 13.90 11.40
C ALA A 48 -17.53 13.21 11.64
N SER A 49 -17.14 12.30 10.74
CA SER A 49 -16.02 11.38 10.96
C SER A 49 -14.99 11.38 9.84
N ASN A 50 -13.79 10.91 10.16
CA ASN A 50 -12.79 10.48 9.19
C ASN A 50 -12.93 8.97 8.93
N ALA A 51 -12.10 8.38 8.08
CA ALA A 51 -12.12 6.94 7.83
C ALA A 51 -10.78 6.27 8.12
N VAL A 52 -10.83 5.03 8.60
CA VAL A 52 -9.70 4.11 8.63
C VAL A 52 -10.06 2.87 7.83
N ILE A 53 -9.27 2.56 6.82
CA ILE A 53 -9.36 1.34 6.02
C ILE A 53 -8.24 0.40 6.46
N TYR A 54 -8.58 -0.80 6.90
CA TYR A 54 -7.60 -1.78 7.35
C TYR A 54 -7.93 -3.20 6.90
N GLY A 55 -6.93 -4.08 6.91
CA GLY A 55 -7.03 -5.46 6.42
C GLY A 55 -5.71 -5.93 5.84
N GLN A 56 -5.62 -7.21 5.45
CA GLN A 56 -4.39 -7.80 4.93
C GLN A 56 -3.90 -7.12 3.65
N PRO A 57 -2.60 -7.22 3.29
CA PRO A 57 -2.11 -6.79 1.98
C PRO A 57 -2.95 -7.37 0.83
N SER A 58 -2.96 -6.69 -0.32
CA SER A 58 -3.59 -7.20 -1.55
C SER A 58 -5.13 -7.33 -1.56
N VAL A 59 -5.85 -6.79 -0.55
CA VAL A 59 -7.33 -6.82 -0.47
C VAL A 59 -8.06 -5.61 -1.09
N GLY A 60 -7.34 -4.73 -1.79
CA GLY A 60 -7.94 -3.59 -2.53
C GLY A 60 -8.05 -2.26 -1.77
N LYS A 61 -7.48 -2.14 -0.56
CA LYS A 61 -7.55 -0.91 0.26
C LYS A 61 -7.04 0.34 -0.49
N THR A 62 -5.79 0.29 -0.98
CA THR A 62 -5.16 1.37 -1.75
C THR A 62 -5.95 1.71 -3.01
N SER A 63 -6.45 0.69 -3.72
CA SER A 63 -7.22 0.89 -4.96
C SER A 63 -8.54 1.61 -4.67
N VAL A 64 -9.25 1.23 -3.60
CA VAL A 64 -10.47 1.93 -3.17
C VAL A 64 -10.14 3.36 -2.74
N ALA A 65 -9.13 3.57 -1.88
CA ALA A 65 -8.77 4.91 -1.42
C ALA A 65 -8.41 5.86 -2.58
N ARG A 66 -7.63 5.38 -3.56
CA ARG A 66 -7.32 6.14 -4.77
C ARG A 66 -8.54 6.34 -5.68
N LYS A 67 -9.44 5.36 -5.78
CA LYS A 67 -10.70 5.50 -6.53
C LYS A 67 -11.58 6.59 -5.93
N ILE A 68 -11.67 6.68 -4.59
CA ILE A 68 -12.39 7.77 -3.91
C ILE A 68 -11.79 9.13 -4.28
N LEU A 69 -10.47 9.30 -4.18
CA LEU A 69 -9.84 10.57 -4.59
C LEU A 69 -10.09 10.88 -6.07
N LYS A 70 -10.04 9.88 -6.94
CA LYS A 70 -10.34 10.04 -8.37
C LYS A 70 -11.77 10.54 -8.59
N LEU A 71 -12.77 9.93 -7.94
CA LEU A 71 -14.17 10.35 -8.01
C LEU A 71 -14.34 11.81 -7.55
N PHE A 72 -13.75 12.16 -6.40
CA PHE A 72 -13.84 13.55 -5.90
C PHE A 72 -13.16 14.55 -6.83
N LYS A 73 -12.03 14.17 -7.44
CA LYS A 73 -11.32 15.01 -8.41
C LYS A 73 -12.10 15.18 -9.72
N GLU A 74 -12.83 14.15 -10.16
CA GLU A 74 -13.62 14.19 -11.39
C GLU A 74 -14.95 14.93 -11.20
N GLU A 75 -15.62 14.74 -10.06
CA GLU A 75 -16.98 15.23 -9.84
C GLU A 75 -17.06 16.56 -9.09
N VAL A 76 -16.14 16.83 -8.15
CA VAL A 76 -16.24 17.97 -7.22
C VAL A 76 -14.93 18.73 -7.00
N ALA A 77 -13.99 18.68 -7.96
CA ALA A 77 -12.69 19.37 -7.85
C ALA A 77 -12.77 20.89 -7.66
N SER A 78 -13.88 21.52 -8.05
CA SER A 78 -14.13 22.95 -7.80
C SER A 78 -14.37 23.26 -6.33
N LYS A 79 -14.80 22.28 -5.53
CA LYS A 79 -15.13 22.42 -4.10
C LYS A 79 -14.22 21.61 -3.17
N VAL A 80 -13.60 20.54 -3.65
CA VAL A 80 -12.77 19.65 -2.84
C VAL A 80 -11.44 19.39 -3.55
N ALA A 81 -10.34 19.81 -2.91
CA ALA A 81 -9.01 19.37 -3.27
C ALA A 81 -8.76 17.95 -2.73
N THR A 82 -7.97 17.17 -3.45
CA THR A 82 -7.67 15.77 -3.10
C THR A 82 -6.17 15.56 -3.01
N CYS A 83 -5.69 14.90 -1.96
CA CYS A 83 -4.28 14.53 -1.82
C CYS A 83 -4.09 13.04 -1.54
N TYR A 84 -3.11 12.43 -2.18
CA TYR A 84 -2.66 11.07 -1.87
C TYR A 84 -1.22 11.11 -1.36
N VAL A 85 -0.98 10.55 -0.17
CA VAL A 85 0.36 10.46 0.41
C VAL A 85 0.66 9.01 0.79
N ASN A 86 1.66 8.42 0.15
CA ASN A 86 2.18 7.11 0.57
C ASN A 86 3.23 7.30 1.66
N LEU A 87 2.93 6.81 2.87
CA LEU A 87 3.78 6.96 4.04
C LEU A 87 4.93 5.94 4.13
N ALA A 88 4.93 4.90 3.29
CA ALA A 88 6.10 4.06 3.07
C ALA A 88 7.22 4.82 2.33
N VAL A 89 6.84 5.84 1.54
CA VAL A 89 7.76 6.72 0.79
C VAL A 89 8.06 8.01 1.57
N LYS A 90 7.03 8.71 2.05
CA LYS A 90 7.15 9.98 2.79
C LYS A 90 7.12 9.68 4.28
N ARG A 91 8.29 9.63 4.93
CA ARG A 91 8.46 9.07 6.28
C ARG A 91 8.58 10.12 7.38
N THR A 92 8.63 11.40 7.01
CA THR A 92 8.72 12.52 7.97
C THR A 92 7.56 13.49 7.80
N SER A 93 7.18 14.19 8.87
CA SER A 93 6.11 15.19 8.80
C SER A 93 6.44 16.35 7.85
N ALA A 94 7.73 16.63 7.66
CA ALA A 94 8.22 17.61 6.67
C ALA A 94 7.91 17.17 5.24
N GLU A 95 8.26 15.93 4.88
CA GLU A 95 7.97 15.37 3.56
C GLU A 95 6.47 15.29 3.29
N VAL A 96 5.69 14.85 4.29
CA VAL A 96 4.23 14.77 4.15
C VAL A 96 3.61 16.15 3.97
N ALA A 97 4.01 17.14 4.77
CA ALA A 97 3.48 18.50 4.63
C ALA A 97 3.89 19.15 3.31
N ALA A 98 5.12 18.89 2.83
CA ALA A 98 5.58 19.36 1.54
C ALA A 98 4.80 18.69 0.37
N GLU A 99 4.50 17.40 0.48
CA GLU A 99 3.70 16.65 -0.50
C GLU A 99 2.28 17.19 -0.59
N ILE A 100 1.61 17.39 0.55
CA ILE A 100 0.26 17.97 0.60
C ILE A 100 0.28 19.39 0.01
N TYR A 101 1.25 20.22 0.39
CA TYR A 101 1.40 21.56 -0.17
C TYR A 101 1.58 21.53 -1.69
N PHE A 102 2.44 20.66 -2.20
CA PHE A 102 2.68 20.51 -3.63
C PHE A 102 1.40 20.08 -4.38
N GLN A 103 0.66 19.10 -3.86
CA GLN A 103 -0.56 18.63 -4.53
C GLN A 103 -1.72 19.65 -4.50
N VAL A 104 -1.73 20.58 -3.53
CA VAL A 104 -2.75 21.65 -3.44
C VAL A 104 -2.35 22.91 -4.22
N THR A 105 -1.06 23.22 -4.30
CA THR A 105 -0.57 24.51 -4.83
C THR A 105 0.24 24.40 -6.12
N GLU A 106 0.63 23.19 -6.51
CA GLU A 106 1.56 22.90 -7.62
C GLU A 106 2.94 23.56 -7.47
N HIS A 107 3.30 23.97 -6.25
CA HIS A 107 4.57 24.59 -5.94
C HIS A 107 5.41 23.72 -5.00
N LEU A 108 6.72 23.67 -5.26
CA LEU A 108 7.66 23.03 -4.34
C LEU A 108 7.89 23.94 -3.13
N SER A 109 7.99 23.33 -1.95
CA SER A 109 8.25 24.04 -0.71
C SER A 109 9.46 23.46 0.02
N ARG A 110 10.36 24.34 0.45
CA ARG A 110 11.41 24.06 1.44
C ARG A 110 11.09 24.66 2.81
N ARG A 111 9.83 25.04 3.03
CA ARG A 111 9.39 25.68 4.28
C ARG A 111 9.31 24.63 5.40
N ARG A 112 9.28 25.12 6.64
CA ARG A 112 8.94 24.30 7.82
C ARG A 112 7.52 23.76 7.69
N VAL A 113 7.25 22.62 8.35
CA VAL A 113 5.94 21.94 8.38
C VAL A 113 4.78 22.92 8.58
N SER A 114 4.83 23.74 9.64
CA SER A 114 3.76 24.69 9.98
C SER A 114 3.49 25.69 8.86
N LYS A 115 4.53 26.20 8.20
CA LYS A 115 4.42 27.15 7.10
C LYS A 115 3.93 26.50 5.80
N CYS A 116 4.25 25.23 5.56
CA CYS A 116 3.63 24.46 4.48
C CYS A 116 2.11 24.35 4.70
N LEU A 117 1.69 23.90 5.88
CA LEU A 117 0.26 23.71 6.21
C LEU A 117 -0.52 25.03 6.21
N GLU A 118 0.05 26.11 6.78
CA GLU A 118 -0.55 27.44 6.75
C GLU A 118 -0.78 27.92 5.32
N ALA A 119 0.20 27.76 4.44
CA ALA A 119 0.08 28.13 3.04
C ALA A 119 -0.92 27.23 2.27
N THR A 120 -0.98 25.94 2.60
CA THR A 120 -2.02 25.02 2.09
C THR A 120 -3.41 25.51 2.48
N PHE A 121 -3.65 25.77 3.77
CA PHE A 121 -4.96 26.24 4.25
C PHE A 121 -5.34 27.60 3.69
N LYS A 122 -4.38 28.52 3.54
CA LYS A 122 -4.60 29.80 2.88
C LYS A 122 -5.04 29.63 1.43
N THR A 123 -4.39 28.72 0.70
CA THR A 123 -4.75 28.44 -0.70
C THR A 123 -6.14 27.82 -0.79
N LEU A 124 -6.47 26.87 0.08
CA LEU A 124 -7.81 26.27 0.15
C LEU A 124 -8.89 27.30 0.46
N LYS A 125 -8.65 28.16 1.47
CA LYS A 125 -9.59 29.22 1.86
C LYS A 125 -9.83 30.22 0.73
N ASN A 126 -8.76 30.69 0.08
CA ASN A 126 -8.85 31.65 -1.03
C ASN A 126 -9.63 31.10 -2.23
N ASN A 127 -9.59 29.77 -2.42
CA ASN A 127 -10.30 29.10 -3.50
C ASN A 127 -11.65 28.50 -3.06
N GLU A 128 -12.08 28.76 -1.81
CA GLU A 128 -13.30 28.18 -1.22
C GLU A 128 -13.38 26.65 -1.34
N LYS A 129 -12.24 25.97 -1.14
CA LYS A 129 -12.13 24.51 -1.22
C LYS A 129 -11.91 23.86 0.13
N ASN A 130 -12.47 22.66 0.27
CA ASN A 130 -12.15 21.71 1.32
C ASN A 130 -11.06 20.74 0.85
N LEU A 131 -10.56 19.89 1.75
CA LEU A 131 -9.47 18.96 1.46
C LEU A 131 -9.81 17.53 1.92
N LEU A 132 -9.68 16.57 1.02
CA LEU A 132 -9.71 15.14 1.32
C LEU A 132 -8.32 14.54 1.10
N ILE A 133 -7.78 13.86 2.12
CA ILE A 133 -6.43 13.30 2.09
C ILE A 133 -6.50 11.79 2.30
N VAL A 134 -5.79 11.00 1.49
CA VAL A 134 -5.48 9.61 1.78
C VAL A 134 -4.04 9.52 2.30
N PHE A 135 -3.89 8.93 3.48
CA PHE A 135 -2.61 8.51 4.04
C PHE A 135 -2.48 7.00 3.89
N ASP A 136 -1.74 6.56 2.88
CA ASP A 136 -1.54 5.15 2.56
C ASP A 136 -0.33 4.55 3.28
N ASP A 137 -0.35 3.24 3.49
CA ASP A 137 0.66 2.50 4.26
C ASP A 137 0.94 3.15 5.64
N PHE A 138 -0.11 3.53 6.37
CA PHE A 138 -0.02 4.28 7.63
C PHE A 138 0.90 3.64 8.68
N ASN A 139 0.94 2.30 8.70
CA ASN A 139 1.82 1.53 9.59
C ASN A 139 3.32 1.75 9.33
N ALA A 140 3.70 2.20 8.14
CA ALA A 140 5.08 2.52 7.82
C ALA A 140 5.56 3.81 8.52
N PHE A 141 4.63 4.65 8.99
CA PHE A 141 4.93 5.93 9.62
C PHE A 141 5.08 5.76 11.14
N SER A 142 6.28 5.36 11.58
CA SER A 142 6.60 5.24 13.00
C SER A 142 7.04 6.58 13.61
N GLY A 143 6.31 7.10 14.61
CA GLY A 143 6.84 8.19 15.46
C GLY A 143 5.78 9.12 16.07
N GLY A 144 6.23 9.98 16.99
CA GLY A 144 5.39 11.03 17.60
C GLY A 144 4.94 12.12 16.60
N ASP A 145 5.67 12.28 15.50
CA ASP A 145 5.52 13.40 14.56
C ASP A 145 4.24 13.35 13.72
N ILE A 146 3.69 12.16 13.42
CA ILE A 146 2.43 12.04 12.68
C ILE A 146 1.24 12.53 13.49
N ASN A 147 1.28 12.32 14.81
CA ASN A 147 0.19 12.71 15.70
C ASN A 147 0.05 14.23 15.74
N THR A 148 1.17 14.96 15.80
CA THR A 148 1.20 16.43 15.74
C THR A 148 0.74 16.94 14.39
N LEU A 149 1.16 16.30 13.31
CA LEU A 149 0.74 16.65 11.95
C LEU A 149 -0.77 16.48 11.77
N LEU A 150 -1.33 15.32 12.16
CA LEU A 150 -2.77 15.04 12.08
C LEU A 150 -3.58 16.01 12.94
N GLN A 151 -3.12 16.38 14.15
CA GLN A 151 -3.80 17.40 14.97
C GLN A 151 -3.92 18.74 14.24
N THR A 152 -2.83 19.17 13.59
CA THR A 152 -2.81 20.43 12.85
C THR A 152 -3.71 20.35 11.61
N LEU A 153 -3.69 19.23 10.88
CA LEU A 153 -4.51 19.00 9.70
C LEU A 153 -6.01 18.96 10.00
N LEU A 154 -6.42 18.30 11.08
CA LEU A 154 -7.83 18.07 11.39
C LEU A 154 -8.53 19.29 12.03
N ARG A 155 -7.77 20.32 12.42
CA ARG A 155 -8.27 21.53 13.10
C ARG A 155 -7.85 22.86 12.42
N PRO A 156 -8.09 23.08 11.11
CA PRO A 156 -7.71 24.34 10.46
C PRO A 156 -8.40 25.57 11.06
N ALA A 157 -9.63 25.42 11.56
CA ALA A 157 -10.41 26.49 12.18
C ALA A 157 -9.74 27.09 13.43
N GLU A 158 -9.03 26.28 14.23
CA GLU A 158 -8.26 26.75 15.38
C GLU A 158 -7.07 27.63 14.95
N SER A 159 -6.61 27.47 13.71
CA SER A 159 -5.51 28.23 13.11
C SER A 159 -5.97 29.42 12.26
N ARG A 160 -7.17 29.98 12.52
CA ARG A 160 -7.77 31.14 11.81
C ARG A 160 -8.29 30.84 10.39
N PHE A 161 -8.27 29.57 9.95
CA PHE A 161 -8.81 29.14 8.66
C PHE A 161 -10.23 28.58 8.80
N GLN A 162 -11.13 29.39 9.38
CA GLN A 162 -12.56 29.06 9.40
C GLN A 162 -13.10 28.89 7.97
N GLY A 163 -14.01 27.94 7.78
CA GLY A 163 -14.57 27.55 6.48
C GLY A 163 -13.76 26.51 5.72
N VAL A 164 -12.53 26.19 6.12
CA VAL A 164 -11.74 25.09 5.53
C VAL A 164 -11.92 23.82 6.35
N HIS A 165 -12.43 22.79 5.70
CA HIS A 165 -12.59 21.45 6.27
C HIS A 165 -11.61 20.48 5.65
N VAL A 166 -10.91 19.74 6.50
CA VAL A 166 -9.96 18.68 6.11
C VAL A 166 -10.50 17.35 6.60
N ARG A 167 -10.54 16.35 5.72
CA ARG A 167 -10.89 14.97 6.06
C ARG A 167 -9.80 14.05 5.58
N VAL A 168 -9.59 12.96 6.33
CA VAL A 168 -8.54 12.00 6.07
C VAL A 168 -9.09 10.59 5.99
N ILE A 169 -8.47 9.78 5.13
CA ILE A 169 -8.62 8.34 5.05
C ILE A 169 -7.27 7.75 5.41
N LEU A 170 -7.17 7.02 6.50
CA LEU A 170 -5.95 6.29 6.87
C LEU A 170 -6.05 4.87 6.30
N VAL A 171 -5.05 4.42 5.55
CA VAL A 171 -5.01 3.04 5.05
C VAL A 171 -3.90 2.28 5.76
N SER A 172 -4.26 1.17 6.39
CA SER A 172 -3.40 0.38 7.27
C SER A 172 -3.40 -1.10 6.87
N SER A 173 -2.30 -1.81 7.10
CA SER A 173 -2.20 -3.26 6.87
C SER A 173 -2.82 -4.11 7.99
N GLY A 174 -3.26 -3.47 9.08
CA GLY A 174 -3.80 -4.12 10.26
C GLY A 174 -4.61 -3.15 11.12
N ASP A 175 -5.28 -3.69 12.14
CA ASP A 175 -6.01 -2.92 13.15
C ASP A 175 -5.09 -2.29 14.22
N ASP A 176 -3.80 -2.64 14.20
CA ASP A 176 -2.75 -2.19 15.13
C ASP A 176 -2.18 -0.78 14.83
N TYR A 177 -2.98 0.09 14.22
CA TYR A 177 -2.56 1.46 13.92
C TYR A 177 -2.53 2.30 15.21
N PHE A 178 -1.35 2.78 15.59
CA PHE A 178 -1.19 3.55 16.83
C PHE A 178 -1.55 5.03 16.63
N LEU A 179 -2.59 5.49 17.32
CA LEU A 179 -2.94 6.91 17.46
C LEU A 179 -3.01 7.29 18.94
N ARG A 180 -2.43 8.43 19.31
CA ARG A 180 -2.62 8.99 20.66
C ARG A 180 -4.11 9.35 20.86
N ASN A 181 -4.63 9.18 22.08
CA ASN A 181 -6.05 9.42 22.41
C ASN A 181 -6.59 10.77 21.90
N ARG A 182 -5.79 11.85 22.01
CA ARG A 182 -6.17 13.19 21.49
C ARG A 182 -6.36 13.20 19.97
N VAL A 183 -5.55 12.46 19.22
CA VAL A 183 -5.68 12.34 17.76
C VAL A 183 -6.88 11.48 17.43
N ARG A 184 -7.06 10.35 18.12
CA ARG A 184 -8.22 9.47 17.93
C ARG A 184 -9.54 10.21 18.16
N SER A 185 -9.61 11.04 19.20
CA SER A 185 -10.76 11.91 19.49
C SER A 185 -10.96 13.03 18.47
N SER A 186 -9.91 13.50 17.77
CA SER A 186 -10.08 14.48 16.69
C SER A 186 -10.44 13.82 15.36
N LEU A 187 -10.04 12.55 15.20
CA LEU A 187 -10.25 11.76 14.00
C LEU A 187 -11.66 11.16 13.97
N GLU A 188 -12.16 10.67 15.12
CA GLU A 188 -13.44 9.95 15.25
C GLU A 188 -13.70 9.01 14.07
N PRO A 189 -12.76 8.07 13.79
CA PRO A 189 -12.78 7.34 12.54
C PRO A 189 -13.93 6.34 12.48
N ILE A 190 -14.59 6.26 11.33
CA ILE A 190 -15.35 5.07 10.94
C ILE A 190 -14.36 4.04 10.40
N GLU A 191 -14.44 2.84 10.94
CA GLU A 191 -13.55 1.72 10.65
C GLU A 191 -14.13 0.84 9.52
N PHE A 192 -13.36 0.69 8.44
CA PHE A 192 -13.69 -0.14 7.28
C PHE A 192 -12.73 -1.33 7.21
N GLN A 193 -13.21 -2.49 7.65
CA GLN A 193 -12.45 -3.74 7.57
C GLN A 193 -12.58 -4.38 6.19
N PHE A 194 -11.47 -4.48 5.48
CA PHE A 194 -11.40 -5.15 4.19
C PHE A 194 -10.97 -6.60 4.39
N LYS A 195 -11.89 -7.51 4.08
CA LYS A 195 -11.67 -8.95 4.15
C LYS A 195 -10.89 -9.45 2.92
N ASP A 196 -10.20 -10.56 3.10
CA ASP A 196 -9.56 -11.27 2.00
C ASP A 196 -10.58 -11.66 0.93
N TYR A 197 -10.14 -11.64 -0.32
CA TYR A 197 -10.95 -12.17 -1.41
C TYR A 197 -10.93 -13.68 -1.37
N ASN A 198 -12.12 -14.30 -1.38
CA ASN A 198 -12.21 -15.74 -1.58
C ASN A 198 -11.83 -16.10 -3.02
N ASP A 199 -11.71 -17.40 -3.31
CA ASP A 199 -11.28 -17.86 -4.63
C ASP A 199 -12.23 -17.41 -5.75
N ASP A 200 -13.54 -17.38 -5.49
CA ASP A 200 -14.57 -16.95 -6.45
C ASP A 200 -14.44 -15.47 -6.80
N GLN A 201 -14.21 -14.64 -5.78
CA GLN A 201 -13.94 -13.23 -5.96
C GLN A 201 -12.62 -12.98 -6.69
N LYS A 202 -11.55 -13.71 -6.33
CA LYS A 202 -10.27 -13.68 -7.06
C LYS A 202 -10.51 -14.02 -8.53
N PHE A 203 -11.21 -15.12 -8.81
CA PHE A 203 -11.51 -15.58 -10.16
C PHE A 203 -12.24 -14.51 -10.99
N GLU A 204 -13.32 -13.93 -10.48
CA GLU A 204 -14.07 -12.90 -11.22
C GLU A 204 -13.24 -11.64 -11.48
N ILE A 205 -12.41 -11.22 -10.51
CA ILE A 205 -11.48 -10.10 -10.72
C ILE A 205 -10.46 -10.45 -11.81
N LEU A 206 -9.80 -11.59 -11.71
CA LEU A 206 -8.78 -12.02 -12.68
C LEU A 206 -9.37 -12.23 -14.07
N LYS A 207 -10.58 -12.78 -14.16
CA LYS A 207 -11.32 -12.97 -15.42
C LYS A 207 -11.52 -11.63 -16.12
N LYS A 208 -11.97 -10.61 -15.39
CA LYS A 208 -12.13 -9.25 -15.94
C LYS A 208 -10.80 -8.67 -16.41
N ARG A 209 -9.72 -8.88 -15.65
CA ARG A 209 -8.36 -8.43 -16.02
C ARG A 209 -7.86 -9.16 -17.28
N CYS A 210 -8.08 -10.46 -17.41
CA CYS A 210 -7.76 -11.22 -18.61
C CYS A 210 -8.52 -10.73 -19.85
N ILE A 211 -9.83 -10.43 -19.72
CA ILE A 211 -10.64 -9.89 -20.83
C ILE A 211 -10.10 -8.54 -21.31
N GLN A 212 -9.59 -7.72 -20.40
CA GLN A 212 -9.04 -6.40 -20.71
C GLN A 212 -7.60 -6.49 -21.24
N GLY A 213 -6.78 -7.37 -20.66
CA GLY A 213 -5.34 -7.41 -20.89
C GLY A 213 -4.87 -8.41 -21.93
N PHE A 214 -5.61 -9.50 -22.19
CA PHE A 214 -5.26 -10.49 -23.22
C PHE A 214 -6.11 -10.36 -24.48
N SER A 215 -5.54 -10.79 -25.60
CA SER A 215 -6.26 -11.04 -26.85
C SER A 215 -7.33 -12.12 -26.66
N ARG A 216 -8.37 -12.10 -27.49
CA ARG A 216 -9.49 -13.04 -27.39
C ARG A 216 -9.01 -14.50 -27.50
N PHE A 217 -9.62 -15.39 -26.71
CA PHE A 217 -9.38 -16.85 -26.73
C PHE A 217 -7.95 -17.31 -26.40
N VAL A 218 -7.13 -16.45 -25.79
CA VAL A 218 -5.75 -16.77 -25.39
C VAL A 218 -5.70 -17.62 -24.12
N ILE A 219 -6.58 -17.37 -23.16
CA ILE A 219 -6.67 -18.11 -21.89
C ILE A 219 -8.10 -18.59 -21.66
N SER A 220 -8.25 -19.79 -21.10
CA SER A 220 -9.56 -20.35 -20.74
C SER A 220 -9.93 -20.01 -19.30
N GLU A 221 -11.23 -19.96 -19.01
CA GLU A 221 -11.71 -19.71 -17.64
C GLU A 221 -11.20 -20.75 -16.64
N LYS A 222 -11.06 -22.02 -17.06
CA LYS A 222 -10.48 -23.08 -16.23
C LYS A 222 -9.05 -22.75 -15.76
N LEU A 223 -8.24 -22.12 -16.62
CA LEU A 223 -6.88 -21.73 -16.23
C LEU A 223 -6.86 -20.46 -15.35
N ILE A 224 -7.79 -19.54 -15.57
CA ILE A 224 -7.95 -18.36 -14.68
C ILE A 224 -8.36 -18.81 -13.28
N ARG A 225 -9.29 -19.78 -13.20
CA ARG A 225 -9.73 -20.43 -11.95
C ARG A 225 -8.56 -21.11 -11.24
N ASP A 226 -7.75 -21.88 -11.97
CA ASP A 226 -6.55 -22.53 -11.42
C ASP A 226 -5.56 -21.52 -10.81
N VAL A 227 -5.36 -20.37 -11.47
CA VAL A 227 -4.52 -19.29 -10.91
C VAL A 227 -5.17 -18.70 -9.66
N ALA A 228 -6.48 -18.45 -9.67
CA ALA A 228 -7.19 -17.88 -8.53
C ALA A 228 -7.06 -18.75 -7.27
N GLU A 229 -7.24 -20.07 -7.40
CA GLU A 229 -7.18 -21.04 -6.30
C GLU A 229 -5.76 -21.25 -5.77
N ARG A 230 -4.76 -21.30 -6.66
CA ARG A 230 -3.36 -21.55 -6.28
C ARG A 230 -2.60 -20.32 -5.81
N ALA A 231 -3.00 -19.12 -6.25
CA ALA A 231 -2.34 -17.89 -5.86
C ALA A 231 -2.67 -17.51 -4.42
N THR A 232 -1.64 -17.07 -3.69
CA THR A 232 -1.76 -16.64 -2.28
C THR A 232 -2.62 -15.40 -2.12
N ASP A 233 -2.53 -14.44 -3.04
CA ASP A 233 -3.33 -13.22 -3.06
C ASP A 233 -3.49 -12.68 -4.50
N LEU A 234 -4.26 -11.60 -4.66
CA LEU A 234 -4.50 -11.00 -5.97
C LEU A 234 -3.24 -10.45 -6.65
N ARG A 235 -2.29 -9.88 -5.89
CA ARG A 235 -1.07 -9.33 -6.50
C ARG A 235 -0.22 -10.46 -7.05
N HIS A 236 -0.11 -11.57 -6.32
CA HIS A 236 0.56 -12.78 -6.78
C HIS A 236 -0.13 -13.35 -8.03
N ALA A 237 -1.47 -13.44 -8.03
CA ALA A 237 -2.23 -13.91 -9.18
C ALA A 237 -2.00 -13.04 -10.43
N LEU A 238 -2.02 -11.72 -10.30
CA LEU A 238 -1.74 -10.80 -11.41
C LEU A 238 -0.30 -10.94 -11.94
N ALA A 239 0.68 -11.10 -11.04
CA ALA A 239 2.06 -11.34 -11.42
C ALA A 239 2.24 -12.65 -12.19
N ILE A 240 1.54 -13.72 -11.78
CA ILE A 240 1.50 -14.99 -12.51
C ILE A 240 0.94 -14.78 -13.91
N LEU A 241 -0.22 -14.13 -14.05
CA LEU A 241 -0.83 -13.90 -15.36
C LEU A 241 0.07 -13.05 -16.27
N TYR A 242 0.70 -12.01 -15.73
CA TYR A 242 1.68 -11.21 -16.46
C TYR A 242 2.84 -12.08 -16.97
N TYR A 243 3.44 -12.90 -16.09
CA TYR A 243 4.55 -13.76 -16.48
C TYR A 243 4.16 -14.78 -17.55
N VAL A 244 3.00 -15.43 -17.37
CA VAL A 244 2.45 -16.42 -18.30
C VAL A 244 2.25 -15.83 -19.69
N GLY A 245 1.68 -14.62 -19.77
CA GLY A 245 1.49 -13.96 -21.05
C GLY A 245 2.80 -13.64 -21.77
N GLY A 246 3.90 -13.46 -21.04
CA GLY A 246 5.23 -13.23 -21.61
C GLY A 246 5.94 -14.49 -22.10
N ILE A 247 5.65 -15.67 -21.53
CA ILE A 247 6.30 -16.93 -21.92
C ILE A 247 5.47 -17.76 -22.91
N ALA A 248 4.15 -17.56 -22.93
CA ALA A 248 3.26 -18.30 -23.81
C ALA A 248 3.38 -17.80 -25.27
N ASN A 249 3.26 -18.72 -26.22
CA ASN A 249 3.46 -18.40 -27.64
C ASN A 249 2.16 -17.94 -28.34
N LYS A 250 1.13 -18.80 -28.39
CA LYS A 250 -0.16 -18.52 -29.07
C LYS A 250 -1.38 -18.64 -28.16
N LYS A 251 -1.35 -19.56 -27.21
CA LYS A 251 -2.37 -19.77 -26.19
C LYS A 251 -1.69 -20.14 -24.89
N ILE A 252 -2.30 -19.72 -23.79
CA ILE A 252 -1.86 -20.06 -22.44
C ILE A 252 -2.30 -21.49 -22.14
N THR A 253 -1.35 -22.32 -21.72
CA THR A 253 -1.56 -23.71 -21.36
C THR A 253 -1.32 -23.92 -19.87
N LYS A 254 -1.73 -25.10 -19.35
CA LYS A 254 -1.46 -25.48 -17.96
C LYS A 254 0.04 -25.51 -17.65
N ARG A 255 0.88 -25.93 -18.60
CA ARG A 255 2.35 -25.95 -18.45
C ARG A 255 2.94 -24.56 -18.24
N ASP A 256 2.39 -23.55 -18.92
CA ASP A 256 2.83 -22.16 -18.77
C ASP A 256 2.46 -21.65 -17.37
N ILE A 257 1.25 -21.95 -16.88
CA ILE A 257 0.83 -21.64 -15.50
C ILE A 257 1.77 -22.30 -14.48
N ASP A 258 2.06 -23.59 -14.63
CA ASP A 258 2.93 -24.32 -13.69
C ASP A 258 4.36 -23.77 -13.66
N THR A 259 4.86 -23.40 -14.83
CA THR A 259 6.17 -22.73 -14.97
C THR A 259 6.14 -21.37 -14.27
N ALA A 260 5.10 -20.58 -14.48
CA ALA A 260 4.95 -19.27 -13.84
C ALA A 260 4.86 -19.36 -12.32
N PHE A 261 4.10 -20.32 -11.77
CA PHE A 261 4.07 -20.54 -10.32
C PHE A 261 5.43 -20.92 -9.74
N THR A 262 6.27 -21.60 -10.52
CA THR A 262 7.63 -21.98 -10.09
C THR A 262 8.56 -20.76 -10.11
N MET A 263 8.46 -19.93 -11.16
CA MET A 263 9.31 -18.76 -11.34
C MET A 263 8.90 -17.58 -10.46
N VAL A 264 7.60 -17.33 -10.30
CA VAL A 264 7.06 -16.24 -9.46
C VAL A 264 7.15 -16.57 -7.97
N LYS A 265 7.26 -17.85 -7.58
CA LYS A 265 7.70 -18.22 -6.21
C LYS A 265 9.07 -17.63 -5.84
N GLY A 266 9.90 -17.28 -6.84
CA GLY A 266 11.17 -16.57 -6.67
C GLY A 266 11.08 -15.05 -6.82
N MET A 267 9.90 -14.48 -7.11
CA MET A 267 9.72 -13.04 -7.11
C MET A 267 9.49 -12.55 -5.69
N PRO A 268 10.31 -11.62 -5.21
CA PRO A 268 10.01 -10.83 -4.04
C PRO A 268 8.54 -10.47 -3.88
N LYS A 269 7.99 -10.61 -2.67
CA LYS A 269 6.86 -9.76 -2.28
C LYS A 269 7.29 -8.32 -2.57
N LYS A 270 6.38 -7.49 -3.09
CA LYS A 270 6.57 -6.10 -3.58
C LYS A 270 7.26 -5.10 -2.62
N ASN A 271 7.87 -5.59 -1.54
CA ASN A 271 8.72 -4.90 -0.60
C ASN A 271 10.23 -5.24 -0.73
N GLU A 272 10.68 -6.15 -1.61
CA GLU A 272 12.14 -6.39 -1.79
C GLU A 272 12.83 -5.50 -2.83
N SER A 273 12.11 -4.63 -3.55
CA SER A 273 12.77 -3.64 -4.43
C SER A 273 13.61 -2.59 -3.66
N HIS A 274 13.63 -2.66 -2.32
CA HIS A 274 14.53 -1.89 -1.45
C HIS A 274 15.09 -2.74 -0.30
N LEU A 275 15.53 -3.98 -0.56
CA LEU A 275 16.41 -4.65 0.39
C LEU A 275 17.77 -3.94 0.39
N SER A 276 18.16 -3.45 1.55
CA SER A 276 19.52 -2.95 1.77
C SER A 276 20.54 -4.08 1.62
N GLU A 277 21.80 -3.73 1.39
CA GLU A 277 22.90 -4.72 1.31
C GLU A 277 22.94 -5.64 2.55
N LEU A 278 22.64 -5.08 3.72
CA LEU A 278 22.51 -5.81 4.97
C LEU A 278 21.39 -6.85 4.92
N GLU A 279 20.21 -6.49 4.43
CA GLU A 279 19.05 -7.40 4.40
C GLU A 279 19.29 -8.56 3.42
N THR A 280 19.89 -8.28 2.27
CA THR A 280 20.30 -9.31 1.30
C THR A 280 21.32 -10.28 1.91
N PHE A 281 22.31 -9.76 2.64
CA PHE A 281 23.29 -10.57 3.35
C PHE A 281 22.66 -11.44 4.43
N LEU A 282 21.77 -10.88 5.25
CA LEU A 282 21.09 -11.65 6.30
C LEU A 282 20.24 -12.78 5.72
N LEU A 283 19.54 -12.52 4.61
CA LEU A 283 18.76 -13.54 3.91
C LEU A 283 19.62 -14.66 3.33
N SER A 284 20.81 -14.35 2.79
CA SER A 284 21.70 -15.39 2.26
C SER A 284 22.15 -16.35 3.37
N LYS A 285 22.55 -15.82 4.54
CA LYS A 285 22.96 -16.63 5.69
C LYS A 285 21.82 -17.44 6.30
N ILE A 286 20.59 -16.89 6.32
CA ILE A 286 19.40 -17.64 6.75
C ILE A 286 19.11 -18.78 5.77
N LYS A 287 19.22 -18.56 4.45
CA LYS A 287 19.01 -19.62 3.45
C LYS A 287 20.07 -20.72 3.49
N GLU A 288 21.31 -20.38 3.85
CA GLU A 288 22.41 -21.33 4.02
C GLU A 288 22.27 -22.21 5.28
N SER A 289 21.37 -21.85 6.20
CA SER A 289 21.22 -22.50 7.51
C SER A 289 19.80 -23.05 7.71
N THR A 290 19.63 -24.17 8.41
CA THR A 290 18.29 -24.68 8.73
C THR A 290 17.55 -23.79 9.73
N THR A 291 18.28 -23.22 10.70
CA THR A 291 17.84 -22.17 11.62
C THR A 291 19.08 -21.42 12.11
N ILE A 292 19.00 -20.10 12.30
CA ILE A 292 20.15 -19.30 12.76
C ILE A 292 19.75 -18.24 13.79
N SER A 293 20.56 -18.02 14.82
CA SER A 293 20.25 -17.01 15.85
C SER A 293 20.62 -15.59 15.42
N THR A 294 19.95 -14.59 16.04
CA THR A 294 20.29 -13.17 15.82
C THR A 294 21.77 -12.86 16.12
N GLY A 295 22.33 -13.51 17.15
CA GLY A 295 23.73 -13.31 17.54
C GLY A 295 24.72 -13.93 16.56
N GLU A 296 24.37 -15.05 15.92
CA GLU A 296 25.18 -15.65 14.86
C GLU A 296 25.18 -14.79 13.60
N LEU A 297 24.02 -14.31 13.18
CA LEU A 297 23.91 -13.37 12.05
C LEU A 297 24.77 -12.11 12.26
N HIS A 298 24.83 -11.61 13.50
CA HIS A 298 25.72 -10.51 13.87
C HIS A 298 27.19 -10.85 13.72
N ARG A 299 27.62 -12.02 14.20
CA ARG A 299 29.02 -12.45 14.06
C ARG A 299 29.41 -12.65 12.59
N TYR A 300 28.53 -13.18 11.76
CA TYR A 300 28.78 -13.31 10.32
C TYR A 300 28.94 -11.95 9.64
N HIS A 301 28.04 -11.00 9.91
CA HIS A 301 28.15 -9.67 9.33
C HIS A 301 29.43 -8.96 9.77
N GLN A 302 29.76 -9.02 11.06
CA GLN A 302 30.98 -8.41 11.61
C GLN A 302 32.25 -8.94 10.93
N LYS A 303 32.28 -10.24 10.60
CA LYS A 303 33.42 -10.88 9.95
C LYS A 303 33.52 -10.57 8.44
N GLU A 304 32.39 -10.49 7.74
CA GLU A 304 32.36 -10.44 6.27
C GLU A 304 32.09 -9.03 5.68
N LYS A 305 31.42 -8.15 6.42
CA LYS A 305 30.90 -6.86 5.91
C LYS A 305 31.18 -5.66 6.82
N GLY A 306 31.74 -5.88 8.01
CA GLY A 306 32.13 -4.84 8.97
C GLY A 306 31.16 -4.65 10.13
N ASP A 307 31.46 -3.69 11.01
CA ASP A 307 30.75 -3.49 12.26
C ASP A 307 29.32 -2.95 12.07
N ILE A 308 28.36 -3.66 12.66
CA ILE A 308 26.98 -3.22 12.82
C ILE A 308 26.51 -3.58 14.22
N THR A 309 25.63 -2.78 14.82
CA THR A 309 25.07 -3.15 16.13
C THR A 309 24.09 -4.31 16.02
N ILE A 310 24.02 -5.13 17.07
CA ILE A 310 23.03 -6.22 17.16
C ILE A 310 21.59 -5.71 17.07
N GLN A 311 21.34 -4.47 17.50
CA GLN A 311 20.05 -3.78 17.34
C GLN A 311 19.75 -3.46 15.86
N GLY A 312 20.76 -3.08 15.07
CA GLY A 312 20.64 -2.85 13.63
C GLY A 312 20.24 -4.11 12.86
N ILE A 313 20.83 -5.25 13.21
CA ILE A 313 20.41 -6.55 12.66
C ILE A 313 19.01 -6.92 13.11
N GLY A 314 18.69 -6.72 14.40
CA GLY A 314 17.34 -6.97 14.92
C GLY A 314 16.25 -6.15 14.21
N LYS A 315 16.55 -4.88 13.85
CA LYS A 315 15.64 -4.02 13.09
C LYS A 315 15.42 -4.54 11.67
N SER A 316 16.48 -4.97 11.00
CA SER A 316 16.43 -5.52 9.64
C SER A 316 15.68 -6.85 9.59
N LEU A 317 15.92 -7.75 10.54
CA LEU A 317 15.18 -9.02 10.66
C LEU A 317 13.70 -8.80 11.00
N LYS A 318 13.38 -7.80 11.83
CA LYS A 318 11.99 -7.42 12.10
C LYS A 318 11.31 -6.89 10.84
N LYS A 319 11.99 -6.06 10.04
CA LYS A 319 11.50 -5.61 8.74
C LYS A 319 11.24 -6.82 7.84
N LEU A 320 12.24 -7.67 7.61
CA LEU A 320 12.11 -8.89 6.80
C LEU A 320 10.94 -9.80 7.24
N LYS A 321 10.70 -9.91 8.56
CA LYS A 321 9.52 -10.62 9.09
C LYS A 321 8.20 -9.90 8.83
N THR A 322 8.14 -8.58 8.99
CA THR A 322 6.95 -7.78 8.62
C THR A 322 6.66 -7.88 7.12
N LEU A 323 7.70 -8.03 6.29
CA LEU A 323 7.57 -8.32 4.86
C LEU A 323 7.14 -9.76 4.59
N GLY A 324 7.15 -10.64 5.60
CA GLY A 324 6.83 -12.06 5.51
C GLY A 324 7.83 -12.83 4.66
N ILE A 325 9.11 -12.43 4.69
CA ILE A 325 10.23 -13.08 4.00
C ILE A 325 10.91 -14.11 4.91
N VAL A 326 10.98 -13.83 6.21
CA VAL A 326 11.54 -14.71 7.24
C VAL A 326 10.59 -14.84 8.43
N ASP A 327 10.68 -15.91 9.19
CA ASP A 327 9.99 -16.06 10.47
C ASP A 327 10.99 -16.41 11.60
N TYR A 328 10.51 -16.46 12.85
CA TYR A 328 11.34 -16.87 13.97
C TYR A 328 10.57 -17.72 14.99
N LYS A 329 11.31 -18.58 15.68
CA LYS A 329 10.86 -19.27 16.90
C LYS A 329 11.79 -18.96 18.07
N PHE A 330 11.30 -19.19 19.29
CA PHE A 330 12.12 -19.10 20.49
C PHE A 330 12.69 -20.47 20.84
N VAL A 331 13.98 -20.54 21.16
CA VAL A 331 14.65 -21.77 21.63
C VAL A 331 15.35 -21.48 22.96
N SER A 332 15.19 -22.36 23.94
CA SER A 332 15.74 -22.21 25.29
C SER A 332 17.17 -22.75 25.40
N ILE A 333 18.12 -22.15 24.69
CA ILE A 333 19.52 -22.60 24.75
C ILE A 333 20.25 -21.88 25.89
N ARG A 334 20.00 -20.58 26.12
CA ARG A 334 20.41 -19.77 27.30
C ARG A 334 19.54 -18.51 27.40
N GLY A 335 18.28 -18.67 27.82
CA GLY A 335 17.24 -17.62 27.75
C GLY A 335 16.38 -17.71 26.49
N ARG A 336 15.46 -16.76 26.30
CA ARG A 336 14.57 -16.70 25.12
C ARG A 336 15.33 -16.19 23.89
N THR A 337 16.10 -17.07 23.24
CA THR A 337 16.82 -16.73 22.01
C THR A 337 15.92 -16.89 20.79
N ARG A 338 15.86 -15.86 19.94
CA ARG A 338 15.19 -15.93 18.63
C ARG A 338 16.11 -16.59 17.62
N VAL A 339 15.60 -17.66 17.00
CA VAL A 339 16.20 -18.29 15.82
C VAL A 339 15.30 -18.06 14.61
N TRP A 340 15.90 -17.68 13.50
CA TRP A 340 15.25 -17.27 12.27
C TRP A 340 15.34 -18.40 11.25
N PHE A 341 14.32 -18.52 10.41
CA PHE A 341 14.21 -19.49 9.32
C PHE A 341 13.40 -18.93 8.16
#